data_AF-A0A136JPQ7-F1
#
_entry.id   AF-A0A136JPQ7-F1
#
_cell.length_a   1.000
_cell.length_b   1.000
_cell.length_c   1.000
_cell.angle_alpha   90.00
_cell.angle_beta   90.00
_cell.angle_gamma   90.00
#
_symmetry.space_group_name_H-M   'P 1'
#
loop_
_entity.id
_entity.type
_entity.pdbx_description
1 polymer ?
#
loop_
_entity_poly.entity_id
_entity_poly.type
_entity_poly.pdbx_seq_one_letter_code
_entity_poly.pdbx_strand_id
1 'polypeptide(L)' 'MGEHSIWMKDMNYAIDIIWVDNQNKIVDIKKNATPESYPESFSPKTEALYVIETASGFVDKHKIKIGDTVTLPE' A
#
# COMPACT_ATOMS: atom_id res chain seq x y z
N MET A 1 -3.59 4.14 -15.60
CA MET A 1 -3.75 3.63 -14.22
C MET A 1 -3.98 2.14 -14.31
N GLY A 2 -3.76 1.37 -13.24
CA GLY A 2 -3.90 -0.08 -13.29
C GLY A 2 -3.87 -0.74 -11.92
N GLU A 3 -4.00 -2.07 -11.91
CA GLU A 3 -3.87 -2.89 -10.72
C GLU A 3 -2.38 -3.11 -10.40
N HIS A 4 -1.81 -2.22 -9.59
CA HIS A 4 -0.44 -2.35 -9.10
C HIS A 4 -0.35 -3.37 -7.97
N SER A 5 -0.46 -4.66 -8.31
CA SER A 5 -0.41 -5.75 -7.33
C SER A 5 0.98 -5.88 -6.70
N ILE A 6 0.99 -6.16 -5.39
CA ILE A 6 2.21 -6.38 -4.60
C ILE A 6 2.14 -7.75 -3.95
N TRP A 7 3.28 -8.42 -3.85
CA TRP A 7 3.44 -9.69 -3.16
C TRP A 7 4.68 -9.65 -2.26
N MET A 8 4.83 -10.64 -1.38
CA MET A 8 5.88 -10.65 -0.35
C MET A 8 7.03 -11.62 -0.67
N LYS A 9 7.22 -11.95 -1.95
CA LYS A 9 8.29 -12.87 -2.38
C LYS A 9 9.66 -12.33 -1.94
N ASP A 10 10.41 -13.15 -1.20
CA ASP A 10 11.75 -12.85 -0.69
C ASP A 10 11.84 -11.61 0.25
N MET A 11 10.70 -11.13 0.77
CA MET A 11 10.67 -10.01 1.71
C MET A 11 11.06 -10.47 3.13
N ASN A 12 11.88 -9.70 3.83
CA ASN A 12 12.36 -10.04 5.18
C ASN A 12 11.53 -9.45 6.32
N TYR A 13 10.65 -8.48 6.03
CA TYR A 13 9.91 -7.71 7.03
C TYR A 13 8.47 -7.50 6.60
N ALA A 14 7.57 -7.37 7.57
CA ALA A 14 6.19 -7.01 7.31
C ALA A 14 6.05 -5.52 6.95
N ILE A 15 5.17 -5.22 6.00
CA ILE A 15 4.92 -3.86 5.51
C ILE A 15 3.43 -3.52 5.56
N ASP A 16 3.14 -2.21 5.60
CA ASP A 16 1.84 -1.69 5.18
C ASP A 16 1.98 -1.17 3.73
N ILE A 17 1.04 -1.54 2.87
CA ILE A 17 0.99 -1.19 1.45
C ILE A 17 -0.15 -0.20 1.26
N ILE A 18 0.16 0.97 0.68
CA ILE A 18 -0.79 2.08 0.48
C ILE A 18 -0.85 2.38 -1.01
N TRP A 19 -2.03 2.29 -1.61
CA TRP A 19 -2.25 2.61 -3.02
C TRP A 19 -2.80 4.02 -3.18
N VAL A 20 -2.28 4.76 -4.16
CA VAL A 20 -2.59 6.18 -4.38
C VAL A 20 -2.97 6.41 -5.84
N ASP A 21 -4.05 7.16 -6.08
CA ASP A 21 -4.51 7.52 -7.42
C ASP A 21 -3.75 8.69 -8.06
N ASN A 22 -4.17 9.09 -9.26
CA ASN A 22 -3.59 10.21 -10.00
C ASN A 22 -3.93 11.60 -9.44
N GLN A 23 -4.82 11.67 -8.44
CA GLN A 23 -5.14 12.89 -7.67
C GLN A 23 -4.43 12.91 -6.32
N ASN A 24 -3.44 12.02 -6.14
CA ASN A 24 -2.71 11.82 -4.90
C ASN A 24 -3.60 11.43 -3.70
N LYS A 25 -4.73 10.76 -3.94
CA LYS A 25 -5.61 10.24 -2.89
C LYS A 25 -5.31 8.79 -2.61
N ILE A 26 -5.30 8.44 -1.32
CA ILE A 26 -5.23 7.04 -0.91
C ILE A 26 -6.53 6.34 -1.31
N VAL A 27 -6.43 5.32 -2.15
CA VAL A 27 -7.59 4.57 -2.65
C VAL A 27 -7.74 3.19 -1.99
N ASP A 28 -6.64 2.60 -1.53
CA ASP A 28 -6.70 1.34 -0.77
C ASP A 28 -5.49 1.20 0.17
N ILE A 29 -5.65 0.35 1.19
CA ILE A 29 -4.61 0.06 2.18
C ILE A 29 -4.64 -1.43 2.54
N LYS A 30 -3.51 -2.10 2.39
CA LYS A 30 -3.25 -3.41 2.98
C LYS A 30 -2.28 -3.24 4.15
N LYS A 31 -2.80 -3.38 5.37
CA LYS A 31 -1.97 -3.40 6.58
C LYS A 31 -1.36 -4.77 6.81
N ASN A 32 -0.15 -4.79 7.40
CA ASN A 32 0.51 -6.00 7.88
C ASN A 32 0.56 -7.13 6.81
N ALA A 33 1.03 -6.81 5.61
CA ALA A 33 1.46 -7.83 4.67
C ALA A 33 2.76 -8.43 5.20
N THR A 34 2.77 -9.73 5.49
CA THR A 34 3.92 -10.42 6.11
C THR A 34 4.63 -11.32 5.09
N PRO A 35 5.92 -11.65 5.29
CA PRO A 35 6.64 -12.60 4.41
C PRO A 35 5.90 -13.93 4.20
N GLU A 36 5.21 -14.42 5.22
CA GLU A 36 4.43 -15.67 5.18
C GLU A 36 3.19 -15.58 4.29
N SER A 37 2.79 -14.38 3.85
CA SER A 37 1.66 -14.24 2.94
C SER A 37 1.97 -14.71 1.53
N TYR A 38 3.25 -14.83 1.14
CA TYR A 38 3.60 -15.39 -0.17
C TYR A 38 3.09 -16.85 -0.29
N PRO A 39 2.44 -17.25 -1.40
CA PRO A 39 2.39 -16.58 -2.71
C PRO A 39 1.18 -15.66 -2.97
N GLU A 40 0.42 -15.26 -1.95
CA GLU A 40 -0.66 -14.28 -2.11
C GLU A 40 -0.14 -12.97 -2.72
N SER A 41 -0.95 -12.41 -3.63
CA SER A 41 -0.75 -11.07 -4.19
C SER A 41 -1.90 -10.17 -3.74
N PHE A 42 -1.57 -8.97 -3.30
CA PHE A 42 -2.50 -7.95 -2.86
C PHE A 42 -2.70 -6.93 -3.98
N SER A 43 -3.94 -6.72 -4.38
CA SER A 43 -4.32 -5.71 -5.38
C SER A 43 -5.20 -4.64 -4.73
N PRO A 44 -5.11 -3.38 -5.19
CA PRO A 44 -6.07 -2.37 -4.78
C PRO A 44 -7.45 -2.69 -5.35
N LYS A 45 -8.51 -2.32 -4.63
CA LYS A 45 -9.91 -2.46 -5.10
C LYS A 45 -10.26 -1.57 -6.28
N THR A 46 -9.46 -0.55 -6.54
CA THR A 46 -9.65 0.43 -7.62
C THR A 46 -8.32 0.75 -8.27
N GLU A 47 -8.36 1.37 -9.45
CA GLU A 47 -7.15 1.80 -10.15
C GLU A 47 -6.28 2.70 -9.28
N ALA A 48 -4.98 2.42 -9.27
CA ALA A 48 -3.96 3.24 -8.62
C ALA A 48 -2.92 3.72 -9.65
N LEU A 49 -2.15 4.73 -9.27
CA LEU A 49 -0.99 5.22 -10.01
C LEU A 49 0.32 4.96 -9.24
N TYR A 50 0.28 5.01 -7.91
CA TYR A 50 1.45 4.80 -7.05
C TYR A 50 1.17 3.77 -5.95
N VAL A 51 2.25 3.17 -5.46
CA VAL A 51 2.28 2.32 -4.26
C VAL A 51 3.32 2.89 -3.30
N ILE A 52 2.94 3.03 -2.04
CA ILE A 52 3.84 3.45 -0.95
C ILE A 52 3.92 2.29 0.03
N GLU A 53 5.13 1.76 0.19
CA GLU A 53 5.44 0.71 1.16
C GLU A 53 6.04 1.34 2.41
N THR A 54 5.52 0.97 3.58
CA THR A 54 6.00 1.47 4.87
C THR A 54 6.18 0.31 5.84
N ALA A 55 6.95 0.52 6.91
CA ALA A 55 7.06 -0.48 7.97
C ALA A 55 5.67 -0.82 8.54
N SER A 56 5.41 -2.10 8.83
CA SER A 56 4.10 -2.49 9.35
C SER A 56 3.72 -1.74 10.63
N GLY A 57 2.45 -1.35 10.72
CA GLY A 57 1.90 -0.57 11.82
C GLY A 57 2.02 0.95 11.62
N PHE A 58 2.67 1.42 10.55
CA PHE A 58 2.74 2.83 10.20
C PHE A 58 1.35 3.43 9.99
N VAL A 59 0.47 2.73 9.28
CA VAL A 59 -0.91 3.21 9.01
C VAL A 59 -1.65 3.47 10.31
N ASP A 60 -1.62 2.52 11.25
CA ASP A 60 -2.33 2.64 12.52
C ASP A 60 -1.69 3.68 13.44
N LYS A 61 -0.36 3.72 13.50
CA LYS A 61 0.41 4.71 14.28
C LYS A 61 0.09 6.14 13.86
N HIS A 62 -0.03 6.38 12.55
CA HIS A 62 -0.26 7.70 11.98
C HIS A 62 -1.75 7.97 11.66
N LYS A 63 -2.64 7.02 11.94
CA LYS A 63 -4.09 7.12 11.72
C LYS A 63 -4.46 7.44 10.26
N ILE A 64 -3.70 6.87 9.33
CA ILE A 64 -3.88 7.06 7.88
C ILE A 64 -5.15 6.34 7.42
N LYS A 65 -5.91 6.96 6.51
CA LYS A 65 -7.19 6.45 6.02
C LYS A 65 -7.32 6.60 4.51
N ILE A 66 -8.18 5.77 3.93
CA ILE A 66 -8.64 5.94 2.55
C ILE A 66 -9.28 7.34 2.41
N GLY A 67 -8.91 8.04 1.34
CA GLY A 67 -9.32 9.43 1.06
C GLY A 67 -8.35 10.50 1.56
N ASP A 68 -7.36 10.15 2.40
CA ASP A 68 -6.28 11.06 2.77
C ASP A 68 -5.45 11.43 1.53
N THR A 69 -4.82 12.60 1.58
CA THR A 69 -4.00 13.11 0.47
C THR A 69 -2.53 12.91 0.77
N VAL A 70 -1.81 12.39 -0.21
CA VAL A 70 -0.35 12.26 -0.16
C VAL A 70 0.28 13.46 -0.86
N THR A 71 1.36 14.00 -0.31
CA THR A 71 2.22 14.96 -1.01
C THR A 71 3.47 14.23 -1.46
N LEU A 72 3.64 14.06 -2.76
CA LEU A 72 4.84 13.48 -3.35
C LEU A 72 5.82 14.61 -3.70
N PRO A 73 7.14 14.40 -3.55
CA PRO A 73 8.13 15.36 -4.00
C PRO A 73 8.07 15.54 -5.53
N GLU A 74 8.45 16.72 -6.01
CA GLU A 74 8.65 17.02 -7.44
C GLU A 74 9.88 16.31 -8.02
#